data_AF-A0A813JKV1-F1
#
_entry.id   AF-A0A813JKV1-F1
#
_cell.length_a   1.000
_cell.length_b   1.000
_cell.length_c   1.000
_cell.angle_alpha   90.00
_cell.angle_beta   90.00
_cell.angle_gamma   90.00
#
_symmetry.space_group_name_H-M   'P 1'
#
loop_
_entity.id
_entity.type
_entity.pdbx_description
1 polymer ?
#
loop_
_entity_poly.entity_id
_entity_poly.type
_entity_poly.pdbx_seq_one_letter_code
_entity_poly.pdbx_strand_id
1 'polypeptide(L)'
;LAPAEGQTPKALDAEQEPSPSTPSSPRCGARRLAAGLAPAEITTLQSGGPGVYVVTQKVSLTTGSAKASPRIEWLSAGTHVQVLEVQCRLEDNRVRGRIEEPAGWISLASLEDISNRWAVMDLEKSNRWIVGGVERLKELTRNLEAAEQVTKEMQEAATAKLSELYQREAEVAEELVQSQSESHDLRDRCVQHESARRDAKLALKAVCLQVDSPGVYCLSSSVDVTEGPARGSPKCERLATDTVVHVVEVVHRLQERRVRGRIESPAGWISLLDIDEGSRWADKQLDASNEWIAQIPSAGSIAAGGLEGCQRHAASRKEQQKPSVPSSTEGAAPIELNPGASAASASDFGLSYAGDQP
;
A
#
# COMPACT_ATOMS: atom_id res chain seq x y z
N LEU A 1 -44.99 -5.46 -5.57
CA LEU A 1 -43.92 -4.51 -5.91
C LEU A 1 -42.76 -5.31 -6.47
N ALA A 2 -42.82 -5.57 -7.78
CA ALA A 2 -41.78 -6.25 -8.55
C ALA A 2 -40.92 -5.20 -9.24
N PRO A 3 -39.62 -5.43 -9.49
CA PRO A 3 -38.87 -4.65 -10.46
C PRO A 3 -38.93 -5.30 -11.85
N ALA A 4 -39.07 -4.43 -12.84
CA ALA A 4 -39.35 -4.72 -14.23
C ALA A 4 -38.10 -5.05 -15.05
N GLU A 5 -38.32 -5.82 -16.10
CA GLU A 5 -37.45 -6.10 -17.22
C GLU A 5 -37.18 -4.84 -18.07
N GLY A 6 -35.99 -4.74 -18.65
CA GLY A 6 -35.61 -3.75 -19.67
C GLY A 6 -34.35 -4.22 -20.40
N GLN A 7 -34.53 -4.94 -21.51
CA GLN A 7 -34.34 -4.48 -22.89
C GLN A 7 -32.88 -4.36 -23.36
N THR A 8 -32.53 -5.29 -24.25
CA THR A 8 -31.35 -5.28 -25.13
C THR A 8 -31.60 -4.40 -26.37
N PRO A 9 -30.59 -3.65 -26.86
CA PRO A 9 -30.48 -3.27 -28.27
C PRO A 9 -29.47 -4.23 -28.95
N LYS A 10 -29.87 -5.07 -29.90
CA LYS A 10 -30.12 -4.83 -31.33
C LYS A 10 -28.87 -4.35 -32.09
N ALA A 11 -28.33 -5.29 -32.87
CA ALA A 11 -27.21 -5.18 -33.78
C ALA A 11 -27.43 -4.13 -34.89
N LEU A 12 -26.35 -3.43 -35.25
CA LEU A 12 -26.19 -2.70 -36.51
C LEU A 12 -24.76 -2.89 -37.03
N ASP A 13 -24.69 -3.39 -38.26
CA ASP A 13 -23.81 -3.05 -39.39
C ASP A 13 -22.31 -2.85 -39.12
N ALA A 14 -21.43 -3.78 -39.53
CA ALA A 14 -20.95 -3.95 -40.91
C ALA A 14 -20.20 -2.71 -41.45
N GLU A 15 -19.04 -2.41 -40.86
CA GLU A 15 -18.04 -1.56 -41.52
C GLU A 15 -17.17 -2.37 -42.47
N GLN A 16 -17.17 -1.90 -43.71
CA GLN A 16 -16.57 -2.45 -44.90
C GLN A 16 -15.20 -1.79 -45.06
N GLU A 17 -14.11 -2.56 -44.93
CA GLU A 17 -12.76 -2.04 -45.14
C GLU A 17 -12.58 -1.52 -46.58
N PRO A 18 -12.05 -0.30 -46.78
CA PRO A 18 -11.73 0.20 -48.11
C PRO A 18 -10.44 -0.43 -48.63
N SER A 19 -10.57 -1.18 -49.71
CA SER A 19 -9.47 -1.73 -50.51
C SER A 19 -8.44 -0.66 -50.91
N PRO A 20 -7.13 -0.96 -50.90
CA PRO A 20 -6.10 -0.05 -51.39
C PRO A 20 -6.20 0.08 -52.91
N SER A 21 -6.57 1.27 -53.37
CA SER A 21 -6.52 1.64 -54.79
C SER A 21 -5.05 1.79 -55.23
N THR A 22 -4.67 0.98 -56.20
CA THR A 22 -3.38 1.04 -56.89
C THR A 22 -3.27 2.36 -57.65
N PRO A 23 -2.17 3.13 -57.51
CA PRO A 23 -1.96 4.33 -58.32
C PRO A 23 -1.70 3.92 -59.77
N SER A 24 -2.60 4.32 -60.67
CA SER A 24 -2.44 4.20 -62.10
C SER A 24 -1.28 5.10 -62.58
N SER A 25 -0.18 4.49 -62.99
CA SER A 25 0.93 5.18 -63.66
C SER A 25 0.45 5.97 -64.88
N PRO A 26 0.77 7.26 -65.01
CA PRO A 26 0.60 7.96 -66.26
C PRO A 26 1.61 7.39 -67.27
N ARG A 27 1.09 6.80 -68.35
CA ARG A 27 1.88 6.41 -69.52
C ARG A 27 2.47 7.67 -70.14
N CYS A 28 3.68 8.04 -69.73
CA CYS A 28 4.54 8.94 -70.49
C CYS A 28 4.87 8.27 -71.82
N GLY A 29 4.26 8.78 -72.90
CA GLY A 29 4.65 8.46 -74.26
C GLY A 29 6.09 8.91 -74.50
N ALA A 30 7.04 7.99 -74.28
CA ALA A 30 8.43 8.14 -74.67
C ALA A 30 8.49 8.17 -76.21
N ARG A 31 8.44 9.39 -76.75
CA ARG A 31 8.68 9.66 -78.17
C ARG A 31 10.15 9.34 -78.46
N ARG A 32 10.34 8.24 -79.19
CA ARG A 32 11.60 7.65 -79.61
C ARG A 32 12.25 8.53 -80.69
N LEU A 33 13.13 9.46 -80.30
CA LEU A 33 14.03 10.17 -81.20
C LEU A 33 15.38 10.39 -80.51
N ALA A 34 16.26 9.39 -80.59
CA ALA A 34 17.72 9.51 -80.57
C ALA A 34 18.32 8.10 -80.75
N ALA A 35 18.42 7.67 -82.02
CA ALA A 35 19.24 6.53 -82.40
C ALA A 35 20.66 7.05 -82.66
N GLY A 36 21.67 6.53 -81.97
CA GLY A 36 23.06 6.67 -82.44
C GLY A 36 24.19 6.72 -81.41
N LEU A 37 23.94 6.74 -80.09
CA LEU A 37 25.03 6.66 -79.11
C LEU A 37 24.95 5.35 -78.33
N ALA A 38 26.07 4.60 -78.32
CA ALA A 38 26.15 3.33 -77.61
C ALA A 38 25.99 3.59 -76.09
N PRO A 39 25.14 2.81 -75.38
CA PRO A 39 24.89 3.01 -73.95
C PRO A 39 26.13 2.90 -73.05
N ALA A 40 27.25 2.38 -73.56
CA ALA A 40 28.52 2.30 -72.84
C ALA A 40 29.26 3.64 -72.69
N GLU A 41 29.03 4.63 -73.57
CA GLU A 41 29.69 5.95 -73.49
C GLU A 41 28.94 6.96 -72.60
N ILE A 42 27.66 6.71 -72.31
CA ILE A 42 26.87 7.53 -71.37
C ILE A 42 27.29 7.24 -69.92
N THR A 43 27.78 6.03 -69.64
CA THR A 43 28.18 5.60 -68.30
C THR A 43 29.42 6.32 -67.78
N THR A 44 30.34 6.74 -68.66
CA THR A 44 31.54 7.49 -68.25
C THR A 44 31.25 8.93 -67.84
N LEU A 45 30.18 9.55 -68.36
CA LEU A 45 29.69 10.86 -67.89
C LEU A 45 28.86 10.78 -66.61
N GLN A 46 28.29 9.61 -66.31
CA GLN A 46 27.56 9.33 -65.07
C GLN A 46 28.49 9.06 -63.87
N SER A 47 29.81 9.07 -64.05
CA SER A 47 30.78 8.81 -62.98
C SER A 47 30.95 9.96 -61.96
N GLY A 48 30.34 11.11 -62.21
CA GLY A 48 30.33 12.22 -61.25
C GLY A 48 29.31 11.99 -60.14
N GLY A 49 29.66 11.21 -59.12
CA GLY A 49 28.89 11.10 -57.88
C GLY A 49 28.97 12.36 -57.00
N PRO A 50 28.30 12.38 -55.83
CA PRO A 50 28.48 13.46 -54.86
C PRO A 50 29.95 13.56 -54.41
N GLY A 51 30.41 14.77 -54.08
CA GLY A 51 31.80 15.04 -53.74
C GLY A 51 32.18 16.50 -53.84
N VAL A 52 33.47 16.81 -53.68
CA VAL A 52 33.99 18.17 -53.88
C VAL A 52 34.24 18.40 -55.36
N TYR A 53 33.70 19.48 -55.89
CA TYR A 53 33.92 19.92 -57.27
C TYR A 53 34.59 21.29 -57.28
N VAL A 54 35.46 21.52 -58.27
CA VAL A 54 36.00 22.83 -58.59
C VAL A 54 35.28 23.39 -59.82
N VAL A 55 34.71 24.58 -59.67
CA VAL A 55 34.06 25.32 -60.76
C VAL A 55 35.13 25.74 -61.76
N THR A 56 35.08 25.26 -63.01
CA THR A 56 36.06 25.59 -64.05
C THR A 56 35.70 26.87 -64.81
N GLN A 57 34.42 27.22 -64.85
CA GLN A 57 33.89 28.38 -65.55
C GLN A 57 32.77 29.02 -64.74
N LYS A 58 32.51 30.32 -64.95
CA LYS A 58 31.43 31.05 -64.26
C LYS A 58 30.09 30.31 -64.45
N VAL A 59 29.47 29.87 -63.35
CA VAL A 59 28.23 29.07 -63.36
C VAL A 59 27.16 29.73 -62.51
N SER A 60 25.91 29.65 -62.96
CA SER A 60 24.78 30.16 -62.17
C SER A 60 24.29 29.12 -61.17
N LEU A 61 24.19 29.53 -59.91
CA LEU A 61 23.52 28.82 -58.85
C LEU A 61 22.02 29.13 -58.90
N THR A 62 21.17 28.11 -58.87
CA THR A 62 19.71 28.27 -58.92
C THR A 62 19.03 27.53 -57.77
N THR A 63 17.82 27.94 -57.40
CA THR A 63 17.07 27.31 -56.29
C THR A 63 16.63 25.87 -56.58
N GLY A 64 16.37 25.54 -57.84
CA GLY A 64 15.93 24.22 -58.28
C GLY A 64 16.82 23.61 -59.37
N SER A 65 16.63 22.32 -59.64
CA SER A 65 17.44 21.60 -60.63
C SER A 65 17.13 22.01 -62.06
N ALA A 66 15.94 22.57 -62.34
CA ALA A 66 15.51 23.01 -63.67
C ALA A 66 16.29 24.26 -64.11
N LYS A 67 16.59 24.38 -65.41
CA LYS A 67 17.28 25.54 -65.99
C LYS A 67 16.53 26.86 -65.80
N ALA A 68 15.19 26.81 -65.77
CA ALA A 68 14.32 27.97 -65.58
C ALA A 68 14.16 28.38 -64.10
N SER A 69 14.78 27.66 -63.15
CA SER A 69 14.66 27.99 -61.73
C SER A 69 15.26 29.36 -61.42
N PRO A 70 14.71 30.12 -60.44
CA PRO A 70 15.29 31.38 -59.99
C PRO A 70 16.78 31.26 -59.68
N ARG A 71 17.55 32.25 -60.16
CA ARG A 71 18.99 32.34 -59.88
C ARG A 71 19.21 32.94 -58.51
N ILE A 72 20.07 32.30 -57.72
CA ILE A 72 20.52 32.78 -56.42
C ILE A 72 21.75 33.66 -56.62
N GLU A 73 22.82 33.09 -57.18
CA GLU A 73 24.12 33.75 -57.30
C GLU A 73 24.92 33.21 -58.51
N TRP A 74 26.02 33.87 -58.85
CA TRP A 74 27.03 33.37 -59.77
C TRP A 74 28.28 32.90 -59.01
N LEU A 75 28.69 31.66 -59.26
CA LEU A 75 29.94 31.15 -58.73
C LEU A 75 31.07 31.39 -59.73
N SER A 76 32.20 31.87 -59.23
CA SER A 76 33.39 32.15 -60.04
C SER A 76 34.20 30.88 -60.30
N ALA A 77 34.96 30.87 -61.40
CA ALA A 77 35.92 29.80 -61.65
C ALA A 77 36.95 29.72 -60.50
N GLY A 78 37.37 28.50 -60.14
CA GLY A 78 38.21 28.19 -58.99
C GLY A 78 37.45 27.96 -57.67
N THR A 79 36.15 28.27 -57.62
CA THR A 79 35.33 28.03 -56.42
C THR A 79 35.16 26.54 -56.17
N HIS A 80 35.42 26.09 -54.94
CA HIS A 80 35.18 24.70 -54.53
C HIS A 80 33.78 24.59 -53.94
N VAL A 81 33.03 23.59 -54.37
CA VAL A 81 31.66 23.36 -53.94
C VAL A 81 31.48 21.91 -53.55
N GLN A 82 30.81 21.67 -52.43
CA GLN A 82 30.41 20.34 -52.00
C GLN A 82 29.11 19.97 -52.69
N VAL A 83 29.15 19.05 -53.65
CA VAL A 83 27.99 18.53 -54.35
C VAL A 83 27.42 17.35 -53.54
N LEU A 84 26.20 17.51 -53.04
CA LEU A 84 25.47 16.51 -52.24
C LEU A 84 24.71 15.51 -53.11
N GLU A 85 24.27 15.93 -54.29
CA GLU A 85 23.44 15.13 -55.19
C GLU A 85 23.73 15.51 -56.64
N VAL A 86 23.75 14.54 -57.55
CA VAL A 86 23.93 14.76 -58.99
C VAL A 86 22.73 14.22 -59.75
N GLN A 87 22.07 15.08 -60.53
CA GLN A 87 20.90 14.75 -61.33
C GLN A 87 21.18 14.97 -62.82
N CYS A 88 20.96 13.94 -63.63
CA CYS A 88 20.95 14.05 -65.09
C CYS A 88 19.57 14.54 -65.54
N ARG A 89 19.52 15.68 -66.24
CA ARG A 89 18.29 16.24 -66.78
C ARG A 89 18.31 16.18 -68.30
N LEU A 90 17.56 15.25 -68.86
CA LEU A 90 17.43 15.07 -70.31
C LEU A 90 16.64 16.22 -70.94
N GLU A 91 15.67 16.81 -70.22
CA GLU A 91 14.88 17.93 -70.77
C GLU A 91 15.75 19.16 -71.08
N ASP A 92 16.78 19.38 -70.27
CA ASP A 92 17.68 20.53 -70.35
C ASP A 92 19.07 20.16 -70.93
N ASN A 93 19.27 18.89 -71.31
CA ASN A 93 20.54 18.30 -71.74
C ASN A 93 21.73 18.66 -70.82
N ARG A 94 21.53 18.57 -69.51
CA ARG A 94 22.53 18.98 -68.50
C ARG A 94 22.64 18.01 -67.33
N VAL A 95 23.85 17.86 -66.82
CA VAL A 95 24.12 17.28 -65.50
C VAL A 95 24.11 18.42 -64.48
N ARG A 96 23.31 18.27 -63.42
CA ARG A 96 23.09 19.28 -62.38
C ARG A 96 23.57 18.74 -61.04
N GLY A 97 24.26 19.55 -60.26
CA GLY A 97 24.73 19.20 -58.92
C GLY A 97 24.06 20.06 -57.86
N ARG A 98 23.47 19.46 -56.84
CA ARG A 98 22.98 20.16 -55.65
C ARG A 98 24.15 20.42 -54.72
N ILE A 99 24.38 21.67 -54.32
CA ILE A 99 25.49 22.05 -53.45
C ILE A 99 25.00 22.39 -52.04
N GLU A 100 25.88 22.22 -51.05
CA GLU A 100 25.59 22.44 -49.63
C GLU A 100 25.56 23.93 -49.26
N GLU A 101 26.60 24.69 -49.62
CA GLU A 101 26.75 26.09 -49.23
C GLU A 101 27.33 26.96 -50.38
N PRO A 102 26.62 28.02 -50.80
CA PRO A 102 25.20 28.30 -50.51
C PRO A 102 24.28 27.24 -51.13
N ALA A 103 23.23 26.84 -50.41
CA ALA A 103 22.35 25.76 -50.86
C ALA A 103 21.67 26.08 -52.21
N GLY A 104 21.84 25.20 -53.20
CA GLY A 104 21.25 25.37 -54.52
C GLY A 104 21.75 24.36 -55.54
N TRP A 105 21.46 24.60 -56.82
CA TRP A 105 21.83 23.74 -57.95
C TRP A 105 22.73 24.46 -58.94
N ILE A 106 23.82 23.80 -59.35
CA ILE A 106 24.73 24.26 -60.40
C ILE A 106 24.72 23.30 -61.58
N SER A 107 25.15 23.77 -62.74
CA SER A 107 25.45 22.88 -63.88
C SER A 107 26.86 22.32 -63.71
N LEU A 108 27.03 21.02 -63.91
CA LEU A 108 28.32 20.34 -63.86
C LEU A 108 28.88 20.11 -65.26
N ALA A 109 28.06 19.56 -66.16
CA ALA A 109 28.43 19.27 -67.54
C ALA A 109 27.21 19.33 -68.49
N SER A 110 27.47 19.54 -69.78
CA SER A 110 26.47 19.40 -70.84
C SER A 110 26.37 17.93 -71.28
N LEU A 111 25.16 17.45 -71.57
CA LEU A 111 24.95 16.11 -72.14
C LEU A 111 25.13 16.08 -73.66
N GLU A 112 24.96 17.23 -74.33
CA GLU A 112 25.19 17.37 -75.78
C GLU A 112 26.68 17.47 -76.12
N ASP A 113 27.46 18.14 -75.26
CA ASP A 113 28.87 18.41 -75.51
C ASP A 113 29.69 18.06 -74.27
N ILE A 114 30.35 16.91 -74.34
CA ILE A 114 31.17 16.32 -73.29
C ILE A 114 32.34 17.24 -72.90
N SER A 115 32.76 18.11 -73.83
CA SER A 115 33.84 19.07 -73.61
C SER A 115 33.40 20.26 -72.74
N ASN A 116 32.10 20.57 -72.71
CA ASN A 116 31.56 21.69 -71.94
C ASN A 116 31.25 21.28 -70.49
N ARG A 117 32.28 21.41 -69.65
CA ARG A 117 32.19 21.21 -68.20
C ARG A 117 32.31 22.54 -67.46
N TRP A 118 31.33 22.80 -66.61
CA TRP A 118 31.28 23.97 -65.73
C TRP A 118 31.94 23.70 -64.37
N ALA A 119 31.98 22.43 -63.96
CA ALA A 119 32.70 22.01 -62.77
C ALA A 119 33.30 20.61 -62.99
N VAL A 120 34.47 20.37 -62.41
CA VAL A 120 35.17 19.08 -62.44
C VAL A 120 35.33 18.59 -61.02
N MET A 121 35.17 17.29 -60.80
CA MET A 121 35.35 16.70 -59.47
C MET A 121 36.82 16.82 -59.05
N ASP A 122 37.06 17.39 -57.88
CA ASP A 122 38.36 17.40 -57.22
C ASP A 122 38.49 16.10 -56.42
N LEU A 123 39.07 15.08 -57.04
CA LEU A 123 39.20 13.74 -56.45
C LEU A 123 39.99 13.75 -55.14
N GLU A 124 41.01 14.60 -55.02
CA GLU A 124 41.82 14.66 -53.79
C GLU A 124 41.02 15.22 -52.62
N LYS A 125 40.31 16.33 -52.85
CA LYS A 125 39.46 16.92 -51.80
C LYS A 125 38.22 16.07 -51.52
N SER A 126 37.65 15.45 -52.55
CA SER A 126 36.53 14.54 -52.42
C SER A 126 36.92 13.31 -51.57
N ASN A 127 38.07 12.70 -51.85
CA ASN A 127 38.57 11.58 -51.04
C ASN A 127 38.84 11.99 -49.59
N ARG A 128 39.41 13.18 -49.35
CA ARG A 128 39.60 13.71 -48.00
C ARG A 128 38.27 13.91 -47.28
N TRP A 129 37.26 14.43 -47.98
CA TRP A 129 35.93 14.62 -47.43
C TRP A 129 35.27 13.28 -47.08
N ILE A 130 35.37 12.28 -47.95
CA ILE A 130 34.87 10.92 -47.71
C ILE A 130 35.55 10.31 -46.48
N VAL A 131 36.89 10.38 -46.40
CA VAL A 131 37.65 9.86 -45.26
C VAL A 131 37.25 10.57 -43.95
N GLY A 132 37.09 11.90 -43.99
CA GLY A 132 36.59 12.67 -42.85
C GLY A 132 35.15 12.28 -42.47
N GLY A 133 34.30 11.98 -43.44
CA GLY A 133 32.95 11.47 -43.22
C GLY A 133 32.94 10.10 -42.55
N VAL A 134 33.81 9.18 -42.99
CA VAL A 134 33.97 7.86 -42.38
C VAL A 134 34.44 7.97 -40.93
N GLU A 135 35.38 8.87 -40.62
CA GLU A 135 35.84 9.04 -39.24
C GLU A 135 34.77 9.65 -38.33
N ARG A 136 33.97 10.61 -38.84
CA ARG A 136 32.78 11.11 -38.12
C ARG A 136 31.75 10.01 -37.89
N LEU A 137 31.52 9.13 -38.86
CA LEU A 137 30.61 8.00 -38.71
C LEU A 137 31.09 7.02 -37.64
N LYS A 138 32.39 6.67 -37.64
CA LYS A 138 32.96 5.84 -36.57
C LYS A 138 32.78 6.48 -35.19
N GLU A 139 32.97 7.78 -35.10
CA GLU A 139 32.78 8.50 -33.84
C GLU A 139 31.32 8.49 -33.39
N LEU A 140 30.38 8.69 -34.30
CA LEU A 140 28.95 8.55 -34.00
C LEU A 140 28.60 7.12 -33.57
N THR A 141 29.19 6.10 -34.19
CA THR A 141 29.00 4.70 -33.78
C THR A 141 29.51 4.47 -32.36
N ARG A 142 30.71 4.95 -32.01
CA ARG A 142 31.24 4.86 -30.63
C ARG A 142 30.33 5.56 -29.62
N ASN A 143 29.83 6.75 -29.97
CA ASN A 143 28.93 7.50 -29.10
C ASN A 143 27.58 6.79 -28.91
N LEU A 144 27.07 6.12 -29.95
CA LEU A 144 25.86 5.31 -29.86
C LEU A 144 26.08 4.09 -28.96
N GLU A 145 27.18 3.35 -29.15
CA GLU A 145 27.54 2.19 -28.31
C GLU A 145 27.74 2.61 -26.84
N ALA A 146 28.38 3.76 -26.58
CA ALA A 146 28.52 4.29 -25.24
C ALA A 146 27.17 4.66 -24.59
N ALA A 147 26.24 5.24 -25.36
CA ALA A 147 24.90 5.55 -24.87
C ALA A 147 24.08 4.28 -24.58
N GLU A 148 24.20 3.25 -25.41
CA GLU A 148 23.59 1.93 -25.15
C GLU A 148 24.14 1.30 -23.88
N GLN A 149 25.44 1.39 -23.63
CA GLN A 149 26.06 0.89 -22.41
C GLN A 149 25.53 1.62 -21.15
N VAL A 150 25.38 2.94 -21.21
CA VAL A 150 24.82 3.73 -20.09
C VAL A 150 23.36 3.35 -19.81
N THR A 151 22.54 3.14 -20.85
CA THR A 151 21.15 2.73 -20.64
C THR A 151 21.03 1.31 -20.08
N LYS A 152 21.93 0.40 -20.49
CA LYS A 152 22.03 -0.95 -19.93
C LYS A 152 22.41 -0.92 -18.44
N GLU A 153 23.42 -0.15 -18.06
CA GLU A 153 23.82 0.01 -16.65
C GLU A 153 22.69 0.61 -15.80
N MET A 154 21.95 1.58 -16.34
CA MET A 154 20.78 2.15 -15.67
C MET A 154 19.65 1.11 -15.49
N GLN A 155 19.42 0.24 -16.48
CA GLN A 155 18.45 -0.84 -16.38
C GLN A 155 18.86 -1.88 -15.34
N GLU A 156 20.13 -2.30 -15.32
CA GLU A 156 20.68 -3.23 -14.32
C GLU A 156 20.62 -2.65 -12.90
N ALA A 157 20.89 -1.37 -12.73
CA ALA A 157 20.73 -0.68 -11.45
C ALA A 157 19.25 -0.61 -11.01
N ALA A 158 18.33 -0.35 -11.95
CA ALA A 158 16.91 -0.31 -11.66
C ALA A 158 16.36 -1.69 -11.27
N THR A 159 16.76 -2.76 -11.95
CA THR A 159 16.36 -4.13 -11.61
C THR A 159 16.95 -4.58 -10.28
N ALA A 160 18.20 -4.24 -9.98
CA ALA A 160 18.82 -4.49 -8.67
C ALA A 160 18.03 -3.79 -7.55
N LYS A 161 17.68 -2.50 -7.72
CA LYS A 161 16.88 -1.76 -6.74
C LYS A 161 15.48 -2.34 -6.55
N LEU A 162 14.85 -2.81 -7.63
CA LEU A 162 13.55 -3.48 -7.53
C LEU A 162 13.66 -4.79 -6.74
N SER A 163 14.72 -5.58 -6.94
CA SER A 163 14.97 -6.81 -6.18
C SER A 163 15.19 -6.55 -4.68
N GLU A 164 15.87 -5.45 -4.33
CA GLU A 164 16.06 -5.02 -2.93
C GLU A 164 14.72 -4.67 -2.26
N LEU A 165 13.81 -4.01 -2.99
CA LEU A 165 12.48 -3.69 -2.47
C LEU A 165 11.64 -4.95 -2.24
N TYR A 166 11.67 -5.92 -3.17
CA TYR A 166 10.98 -7.19 -2.99
C TYR A 166 11.52 -7.98 -1.79
N GLN A 167 12.84 -7.96 -1.55
CA GLN A 167 13.43 -8.58 -0.36
C GLN A 167 12.95 -7.91 0.93
N ARG A 168 12.95 -6.57 0.98
CA ARG A 168 12.40 -5.85 2.15
C ARG A 168 10.92 -6.14 2.38
N GLU A 169 10.11 -6.21 1.33
CA GLU A 169 8.70 -6.54 1.44
C GLU A 169 8.51 -7.96 2.01
N ALA A 170 9.34 -8.92 1.60
CA ALA A 170 9.34 -10.27 2.15
C ALA A 170 9.73 -10.30 3.63
N GLU A 171 10.78 -9.58 4.04
CA GLU A 171 11.20 -9.48 5.45
C GLU A 171 10.08 -8.89 6.33
N VAL A 172 9.43 -7.82 5.88
CA VAL A 172 8.30 -7.21 6.61
C VAL A 172 7.11 -8.17 6.69
N ALA A 173 6.84 -8.94 5.64
CA ALA A 173 5.79 -9.96 5.65
C ALA A 173 6.09 -11.08 6.67
N GLU A 174 7.34 -11.54 6.76
CA GLU A 174 7.77 -12.53 7.76
C GLU A 174 7.64 -11.99 9.19
N GLU A 175 8.08 -10.74 9.44
CA GLU A 175 7.94 -10.09 10.74
C GLU A 175 6.47 -9.97 11.16
N LEU A 176 5.58 -9.63 10.22
CA LEU A 176 4.15 -9.55 10.49
C LEU A 176 3.54 -10.92 10.86
N VAL A 177 3.94 -11.99 10.17
CA VAL A 177 3.51 -13.36 10.49
C VAL A 177 3.99 -13.76 11.88
N GLN A 178 5.24 -13.45 12.23
CA GLN A 178 5.77 -13.71 13.57
C GLN A 178 4.98 -12.93 14.63
N SER A 179 4.73 -11.64 14.44
CA SER A 179 3.94 -10.81 15.37
C SER A 179 2.52 -11.33 15.56
N GLN A 180 1.86 -11.80 14.49
CA GLN A 180 0.53 -12.41 14.58
C GLN A 180 0.54 -13.72 15.37
N SER A 181 1.58 -14.55 15.21
CA SER A 181 1.73 -15.79 15.97
C SER A 181 1.89 -15.52 17.48
N GLU A 182 2.72 -14.55 17.85
CA GLU A 182 2.91 -14.14 19.26
C GLU A 182 1.62 -13.58 19.86
N SER A 183 0.86 -12.79 19.10
CA SER A 183 -0.45 -12.32 19.53
C SER A 183 -1.46 -13.46 19.72
N HIS A 184 -1.41 -14.51 18.90
CA HIS A 184 -2.28 -15.68 19.04
C HIS A 184 -1.93 -16.46 20.32
N ASP A 185 -0.64 -16.71 20.55
CA ASP A 185 -0.15 -17.38 21.77
C ASP A 185 -0.55 -16.64 23.04
N LEU A 186 -0.48 -15.30 23.04
CA LEU A 186 -0.93 -14.49 24.17
C LEU A 186 -2.44 -14.62 24.41
N ARG A 187 -3.25 -14.68 23.35
CA ARG A 187 -4.71 -14.90 23.47
C ARG A 187 -5.00 -16.28 24.04
N ASP A 188 -4.32 -17.31 23.55
CA ASP A 188 -4.49 -18.69 24.03
C ASP A 188 -4.10 -18.81 25.51
N ARG A 189 -2.99 -18.19 25.92
CA ARG A 189 -2.58 -18.12 27.34
C ARG A 189 -3.61 -17.39 28.21
N CYS A 190 -4.21 -16.31 27.71
CA CYS A 190 -5.27 -15.61 28.42
C CYS A 190 -6.52 -16.48 28.61
N VAL A 191 -6.94 -17.20 27.56
CA VAL A 191 -8.07 -18.13 27.61
C VAL A 191 -7.81 -19.28 28.59
N GLN A 192 -6.61 -19.86 28.56
CA GLN A 192 -6.20 -20.91 29.50
C GLN A 192 -6.21 -20.41 30.94
N HIS A 193 -5.70 -19.21 31.20
CA HIS A 193 -5.69 -18.62 32.54
C HIS A 193 -7.11 -18.36 33.07
N GLU A 194 -8.02 -17.86 32.22
CA GLU A 194 -9.42 -17.71 32.58
C GLU A 194 -10.09 -19.05 32.88
N SER A 195 -9.83 -20.09 32.08
CA SER A 195 -10.34 -21.44 32.32
C SER A 195 -9.86 -21.97 33.65
N ALA A 196 -8.56 -21.90 33.93
CA ALA A 196 -7.98 -22.33 35.20
C ALA A 196 -8.58 -21.56 36.39
N ARG A 197 -8.87 -20.26 36.23
CA ARG A 197 -9.54 -19.46 37.26
C ARG A 197 -10.99 -19.91 37.49
N ARG A 198 -11.73 -20.28 36.43
CA ARG A 198 -13.08 -20.85 36.54
C ARG A 198 -13.04 -22.22 37.25
N ASP A 199 -12.11 -23.08 36.87
CA ASP A 199 -11.94 -24.42 37.46
C ASP A 199 -11.52 -24.35 38.93
N ALA A 200 -10.58 -23.48 39.28
CA ALA A 200 -10.19 -23.23 40.67
C ALA A 200 -11.36 -22.68 41.51
N LYS A 201 -12.18 -21.80 40.94
CA LYS A 201 -13.39 -21.29 41.61
C LYS A 201 -14.43 -22.40 41.83
N LEU A 202 -14.61 -23.29 40.85
CA LEU A 202 -15.49 -24.46 40.99
C LEU A 202 -14.97 -25.47 42.03
N ALA A 203 -13.66 -25.72 42.05
CA ALA A 203 -13.02 -26.58 43.02
C ALA A 203 -13.16 -26.03 44.45
N LEU A 204 -12.91 -24.73 44.66
CA LEU A 204 -13.11 -24.08 45.95
C LEU A 204 -14.57 -24.16 46.41
N LYS A 205 -15.51 -23.93 45.49
CA LYS A 205 -16.95 -24.06 45.76
C LYS A 205 -17.33 -25.50 46.14
N ALA A 206 -16.71 -26.51 45.55
CA ALA A 206 -16.95 -27.91 45.90
C ALA A 206 -16.44 -28.25 47.31
N VAL A 207 -15.28 -27.73 47.72
CA VAL A 207 -14.74 -27.93 49.08
C VAL A 207 -15.64 -27.29 50.14
N CYS A 208 -16.17 -26.08 49.89
CA CYS A 208 -17.05 -25.41 50.84
C CYS A 208 -18.37 -26.16 51.11
N LEU A 209 -18.84 -26.99 50.16
CA LEU A 209 -20.07 -27.78 50.31
C LEU A 209 -19.91 -29.03 51.20
N GLN A 210 -18.67 -29.43 51.52
CA GLN A 210 -18.40 -30.63 52.32
C GLN A 210 -18.37 -30.40 53.84
N VAL A 211 -18.48 -29.15 54.32
CA VAL A 211 -18.16 -28.83 55.72
C VAL A 211 -19.41 -28.75 56.61
N ASP A 212 -20.56 -28.34 56.08
CA ASP A 212 -21.74 -28.11 56.91
C ASP A 212 -22.52 -29.42 57.12
N SER A 213 -22.64 -29.81 58.39
CA SER A 213 -23.33 -31.02 58.84
C SER A 213 -24.09 -30.74 60.14
N PRO A 214 -25.09 -31.53 60.52
CA PRO A 214 -25.80 -31.35 61.78
C PRO A 214 -24.85 -31.21 62.98
N GLY A 215 -25.28 -30.43 63.98
CA GLY A 215 -24.49 -30.12 65.17
C GLY A 215 -24.79 -28.74 65.75
N VAL A 216 -23.93 -28.28 66.65
CA VAL A 216 -24.07 -26.98 67.32
C VAL A 216 -23.39 -25.89 66.49
N TYR A 217 -24.09 -24.79 66.27
CA TYR A 217 -23.60 -23.63 65.55
C TYR A 217 -23.74 -22.37 66.39
N CYS A 218 -22.81 -21.43 66.27
CA CYS A 218 -22.91 -20.10 66.83
C CYS A 218 -23.17 -19.09 65.70
N LEU A 219 -24.17 -18.22 65.86
CA LEU A 219 -24.53 -17.24 64.84
C LEU A 219 -23.56 -16.07 64.82
N SER A 220 -22.78 -15.92 63.76
CA SER A 220 -21.85 -14.79 63.57
C SER A 220 -22.57 -13.51 63.12
N SER A 221 -23.86 -13.56 62.82
CA SER A 221 -24.72 -12.43 62.44
C SER A 221 -26.18 -12.68 62.80
N SER A 222 -27.01 -11.63 62.86
CA SER A 222 -28.45 -11.84 63.11
C SER A 222 -29.12 -12.55 61.93
N VAL A 223 -29.91 -13.59 62.19
CA VAL A 223 -30.54 -14.40 61.13
C VAL A 223 -32.04 -14.53 61.37
N ASP A 224 -32.82 -14.46 60.29
CA ASP A 224 -34.24 -14.78 60.31
C ASP A 224 -34.44 -16.30 60.23
N VAL A 225 -35.22 -16.84 61.16
CA VAL A 225 -35.73 -18.21 61.16
C VAL A 225 -36.99 -18.24 60.31
N THR A 226 -37.06 -19.16 59.36
CA THR A 226 -38.24 -19.32 58.50
C THR A 226 -38.86 -20.69 58.64
N GLU A 227 -40.15 -20.82 58.35
CA GLU A 227 -40.88 -22.09 58.51
C GLU A 227 -40.36 -23.20 57.59
N GLY A 228 -39.90 -22.83 56.39
CA GLY A 228 -39.42 -23.77 55.39
C GLY A 228 -37.96 -23.56 54.99
N PRO A 229 -37.36 -24.53 54.28
CA PRO A 229 -35.99 -24.41 53.80
C PRO A 229 -35.84 -23.31 52.73
N ALA A 230 -36.93 -22.92 52.07
CA ALA A 230 -36.92 -21.88 51.04
C ALA A 230 -36.81 -20.46 51.63
N ARG A 231 -35.99 -19.60 51.02
CA ARG A 231 -35.78 -18.19 51.42
C ARG A 231 -37.06 -17.37 51.51
N GLY A 232 -38.05 -17.68 50.68
CA GLY A 232 -39.34 -17.00 50.65
C GLY A 232 -40.39 -17.54 51.63
N SER A 233 -40.05 -18.53 52.46
CA SER A 233 -40.99 -19.04 53.45
C SER A 233 -41.26 -17.99 54.56
N PRO A 234 -42.43 -18.05 55.22
CA PRO A 234 -42.78 -17.12 56.29
C PRO A 234 -41.70 -17.07 57.38
N LYS A 235 -41.43 -15.88 57.90
CA LYS A 235 -40.46 -15.66 58.98
C LYS A 235 -41.14 -15.91 60.32
N CYS A 236 -40.57 -16.83 61.11
CA CYS A 236 -41.06 -17.14 62.45
C CYS A 236 -40.49 -16.17 63.48
N GLU A 237 -39.17 -16.01 63.48
CA GLU A 237 -38.42 -15.34 64.53
C GLU A 237 -37.09 -14.82 63.99
N ARG A 238 -36.46 -13.86 64.67
CA ARG A 238 -35.12 -13.36 64.34
C ARG A 238 -34.19 -13.61 65.50
N LEU A 239 -33.13 -14.39 65.25
CA LEU A 239 -32.10 -14.70 66.23
C LEU A 239 -31.00 -13.64 66.21
N ALA A 240 -30.52 -13.29 67.40
CA ALA A 240 -29.43 -12.33 67.56
C ALA A 240 -28.08 -12.96 67.21
N THR A 241 -27.09 -12.11 66.94
CA THR A 241 -25.69 -12.53 66.85
C THR A 241 -25.25 -13.17 68.17
N ASP A 242 -24.28 -14.08 68.09
CA ASP A 242 -23.76 -14.91 69.19
C ASP A 242 -24.77 -15.90 69.80
N THR A 243 -25.94 -16.09 69.17
CA THR A 243 -26.90 -17.13 69.59
C THR A 243 -26.38 -18.50 69.20
N VAL A 244 -26.38 -19.43 70.14
CA VAL A 244 -26.03 -20.84 69.90
C VAL A 244 -27.28 -21.62 69.52
N VAL A 245 -27.24 -22.34 68.41
CA VAL A 245 -28.36 -23.11 67.87
C VAL A 245 -27.95 -24.55 67.57
N HIS A 246 -28.87 -25.48 67.80
CA HIS A 246 -28.69 -26.87 67.43
C HIS A 246 -29.30 -27.13 66.05
N VAL A 247 -28.45 -27.36 65.06
CA VAL A 247 -28.85 -27.66 63.68
C VAL A 247 -29.02 -29.16 63.51
N VAL A 248 -30.25 -29.60 63.28
CA VAL A 248 -30.61 -31.02 63.17
C VAL A 248 -30.53 -31.56 61.74
N GLU A 249 -30.65 -30.69 60.74
CA GLU A 249 -30.66 -31.06 59.32
C GLU A 249 -29.96 -29.96 58.52
N VAL A 250 -29.13 -30.34 57.55
CA VAL A 250 -28.49 -29.38 56.64
C VAL A 250 -28.92 -29.71 55.21
N VAL A 251 -29.51 -28.73 54.54
CA VAL A 251 -29.98 -28.87 53.15
C VAL A 251 -29.27 -27.84 52.27
N HIS A 252 -28.71 -28.35 51.18
CA HIS A 252 -28.09 -27.54 50.14
C HIS A 252 -29.13 -27.12 49.10
N ARG A 253 -29.52 -25.85 49.11
CA ARG A 253 -30.48 -25.29 48.16
C ARG A 253 -29.73 -24.60 47.03
N LEU A 254 -29.25 -25.38 46.05
CA LEU A 254 -28.50 -24.86 44.90
C LEU A 254 -29.29 -23.83 44.07
N GLN A 255 -30.62 -23.97 43.99
CA GLN A 255 -31.50 -23.02 43.29
C GLN A 255 -31.52 -21.63 43.95
N GLU A 256 -31.45 -21.59 45.29
CA GLU A 256 -31.40 -20.35 46.07
C GLU A 256 -29.97 -19.95 46.44
N ARG A 257 -29.00 -20.78 46.05
CA ARG A 257 -27.57 -20.62 46.30
C ARG A 257 -27.26 -20.42 47.78
N ARG A 258 -27.89 -21.22 48.65
CA ARG A 258 -27.70 -21.18 50.11
C ARG A 258 -27.60 -22.56 50.72
N VAL A 259 -26.81 -22.66 51.79
CA VAL A 259 -26.85 -23.78 52.74
C VAL A 259 -27.81 -23.39 53.86
N ARG A 260 -28.78 -24.26 54.13
CA ARG A 260 -29.84 -24.02 55.11
C ARG A 260 -29.75 -25.07 56.20
N GLY A 261 -29.78 -24.61 57.45
CA GLY A 261 -29.79 -25.47 58.63
C GLY A 261 -31.17 -25.45 59.27
N ARG A 262 -31.77 -26.62 59.51
CA ARG A 262 -32.97 -26.76 60.33
C ARG A 262 -32.55 -26.74 61.79
N ILE A 263 -33.16 -25.86 62.58
CA ILE A 263 -32.90 -25.72 64.02
C ILE A 263 -34.04 -26.27 64.86
N GLU A 264 -33.72 -26.72 66.07
CA GLU A 264 -34.66 -27.39 66.99
C GLU A 264 -35.53 -26.39 67.77
N SER A 265 -34.93 -25.32 68.31
CA SER A 265 -35.63 -24.31 69.10
C SER A 265 -35.07 -22.90 68.83
N PRO A 266 -35.87 -21.96 68.31
CA PRO A 266 -37.23 -22.16 67.77
C PRO A 266 -37.20 -23.09 66.54
N ALA A 267 -38.23 -23.92 66.37
CA ALA A 267 -38.30 -24.82 65.23
C ALA A 267 -38.40 -24.03 63.92
N GLY A 268 -37.42 -24.22 63.03
CA GLY A 268 -37.41 -23.54 61.72
C GLY A 268 -36.09 -23.71 60.98
N TRP A 269 -35.89 -22.90 59.94
CA TRP A 269 -34.74 -22.95 59.07
C TRP A 269 -33.97 -21.64 59.08
N ILE A 270 -32.67 -21.72 59.24
CA ILE A 270 -31.73 -20.59 59.16
C ILE A 270 -30.79 -20.76 57.96
N SER A 271 -30.24 -19.64 57.48
CA SER A 271 -29.14 -19.69 56.51
C SER A 271 -27.82 -19.88 57.24
N LEU A 272 -27.02 -20.86 56.80
CA LEU A 272 -25.66 -21.10 57.33
C LEU A 272 -24.61 -20.43 56.45
N LEU A 273 -24.72 -20.56 55.13
CA LEU A 273 -23.78 -20.05 54.15
C LEU A 273 -24.49 -19.57 52.88
N ASP A 274 -24.08 -18.41 52.36
CA ASP A 274 -24.39 -17.96 51.00
C ASP A 274 -23.34 -18.52 50.03
N ILE A 275 -23.78 -19.29 49.04
CA ILE A 275 -22.90 -19.98 48.11
C ILE A 275 -22.34 -19.02 47.04
N ASP A 276 -23.00 -17.88 46.79
CA ASP A 276 -22.51 -16.90 45.81
C ASP A 276 -21.46 -15.96 46.39
N GLU A 277 -21.77 -15.39 47.55
CA GLU A 277 -20.92 -14.39 48.19
C GLU A 277 -19.88 -15.02 49.13
N GLY A 278 -20.09 -16.26 49.57
CA GLY A 278 -19.26 -16.91 50.58
C GLY A 278 -19.55 -16.43 52.00
N SER A 279 -20.59 -15.62 52.20
CA SER A 279 -20.98 -15.06 53.49
C SER A 279 -21.51 -16.16 54.43
N ARG A 280 -20.82 -16.39 55.56
CA ARG A 280 -21.29 -17.30 56.62
C ARG A 280 -22.07 -16.53 57.67
N TRP A 281 -23.21 -17.09 58.08
CA TRP A 281 -24.04 -16.55 59.16
C TRP A 281 -23.92 -17.35 60.45
N ALA A 282 -23.38 -18.57 60.37
CA ALA A 282 -23.23 -19.45 61.51
C ALA A 282 -21.95 -20.28 61.36
N ASP A 283 -21.18 -20.35 62.44
CA ASP A 283 -19.94 -21.12 62.52
C ASP A 283 -20.18 -22.38 63.35
N LYS A 284 -19.86 -23.55 62.77
CA LYS A 284 -19.99 -24.84 63.45
C LYS A 284 -19.02 -24.89 64.63
N GLN A 285 -19.53 -25.16 65.82
CA GLN A 285 -18.70 -25.35 66.99
C GLN A 285 -18.05 -26.73 66.90
N LEU A 286 -16.75 -26.76 66.59
CA LEU A 286 -15.93 -27.97 66.63
C LEU A 286 -15.67 -28.28 68.10
N ASP A 287 -16.17 -29.42 68.59
CA ASP A 287 -15.84 -29.96 69.92
C ASP A 287 -16.24 -29.13 71.14
N ALA A 288 -17.51 -28.71 71.20
CA ALA A 288 -18.19 -28.84 72.48
C ALA A 288 -18.67 -30.30 72.56
N SER A 289 -17.82 -31.20 73.06
CA SER A 289 -18.25 -32.47 73.61
C SER A 289 -19.56 -32.26 74.37
N ASN A 290 -20.51 -33.19 74.21
CA ASN A 290 -21.92 -33.19 74.66
C ASN A 290 -22.25 -32.73 76.10
N GLU A 291 -21.33 -32.15 76.86
CA GLU A 291 -21.51 -31.61 78.19
C GLU A 291 -22.48 -30.42 78.25
N TRP A 292 -22.69 -29.67 77.15
CA TRP A 292 -23.66 -28.56 77.15
C TRP A 292 -25.13 -29.04 77.12
N ILE A 293 -25.41 -30.21 76.52
CA ILE A 293 -26.75 -30.83 76.55
C ILE A 293 -27.13 -31.19 78.00
N ALA A 294 -26.14 -31.43 78.87
CA ALA A 294 -26.36 -31.67 80.29
C ALA A 294 -26.65 -30.40 81.11
N GLN A 295 -26.46 -29.20 80.55
CA GLN A 295 -26.61 -27.92 81.27
C GLN A 295 -27.81 -27.07 80.82
N ILE A 296 -28.63 -27.53 79.86
CA ILE A 296 -29.87 -26.84 79.51
C ILE A 296 -30.83 -26.91 80.72
N PRO A 297 -31.15 -25.80 81.40
CA PRO A 297 -32.15 -25.81 82.45
C PRO A 297 -33.51 -26.12 81.81
N SER A 298 -34.16 -27.20 82.24
CA SER A 298 -35.51 -27.54 81.81
C SER A 298 -36.43 -26.33 81.99
N ALA A 299 -37.08 -25.91 80.90
CA ALA A 299 -37.82 -24.65 80.77
C ALA A 299 -38.76 -24.40 81.96
N GLY A 300 -38.33 -23.56 82.88
CA GLY A 300 -39.09 -23.26 84.09
C GLY A 300 -38.36 -22.30 85.02
N SER A 301 -37.95 -21.13 84.53
CA SER A 301 -37.79 -19.88 85.30
C SER A 301 -36.86 -18.93 84.56
N ILE A 302 -37.39 -17.86 83.96
CA ILE A 302 -36.63 -16.63 83.72
C ILE A 302 -37.46 -15.47 84.23
N ALA A 303 -37.07 -14.99 85.41
CA ALA A 303 -37.46 -13.70 85.94
C ALA A 303 -36.60 -12.60 85.31
N ALA A 304 -37.21 -11.43 85.16
CA ALA A 304 -36.66 -10.22 84.59
C ALA A 304 -35.39 -9.72 85.32
N GLY A 305 -34.43 -9.21 84.55
CA GLY A 305 -33.40 -8.34 85.09
C GLY A 305 -32.27 -8.01 84.11
N GLY A 306 -32.06 -6.71 83.88
CA GLY A 306 -30.71 -6.16 83.71
C GLY A 306 -30.25 -5.86 82.27
N LEU A 307 -30.72 -4.75 81.72
CA LEU A 307 -30.01 -3.99 80.69
C LEU A 307 -28.95 -3.14 81.38
N GLU A 308 -27.65 -3.41 81.19
CA GLU A 308 -26.62 -2.37 81.33
C GLU A 308 -25.29 -2.74 80.67
N GLY A 309 -24.81 -1.85 79.79
CA GLY A 309 -23.38 -1.57 79.64
C GLY A 309 -22.60 -2.36 78.60
N CYS A 310 -22.48 -1.83 77.38
CA CYS A 310 -21.31 -2.06 76.53
C CYS A 310 -21.02 -0.82 75.66
N GLN A 311 -20.29 0.14 76.24
CA GLN A 311 -19.54 1.14 75.48
C GLN A 311 -18.27 0.49 74.91
N ARG A 312 -18.05 0.56 73.60
CA ARG A 312 -16.73 0.28 72.98
C ARG A 312 -16.33 1.38 72.00
N HIS A 313 -15.29 2.10 72.41
CA HIS A 313 -14.15 2.60 71.65
C HIS A 313 -14.27 2.69 70.11
N ALA A 314 -14.36 3.93 69.62
CA ALA A 314 -14.07 4.29 68.23
C ALA A 314 -12.55 4.34 68.02
N ALA A 315 -12.03 3.48 67.14
CA ALA A 315 -10.63 3.47 66.73
C ALA A 315 -10.41 4.26 65.43
N SER A 316 -9.63 5.32 65.57
CA SER A 316 -8.60 5.88 64.68
C SER A 316 -8.57 5.39 63.21
N ARG A 317 -9.00 6.27 62.30
CA ARG A 317 -8.90 6.13 60.85
C ARG A 317 -7.54 6.65 60.39
N LYS A 318 -6.62 5.75 60.02
CA LYS A 318 -5.35 6.11 59.36
C LYS A 318 -5.61 6.47 57.90
N GLU A 319 -5.17 7.66 57.57
CA GLU A 319 -5.10 8.35 56.29
C GLU A 319 -4.10 7.62 55.36
N GLN A 320 -4.58 7.14 54.20
CA GLN A 320 -3.72 6.58 53.15
C GLN A 320 -3.45 7.65 52.10
N GLN A 321 -2.17 8.00 51.99
CA GLN A 321 -1.60 8.87 50.98
C GLN A 321 -1.73 8.26 49.58
N LYS A 322 -2.12 9.12 48.65
CA LYS A 322 -2.23 8.89 47.20
C LYS A 322 -0.84 9.10 46.56
N PRO A 323 -0.30 8.16 45.77
CA PRO A 323 0.95 8.41 45.06
C PRO A 323 0.73 9.32 43.85
N SER A 324 1.55 10.37 43.79
CA SER A 324 1.69 11.36 42.72
C SER A 324 2.37 10.77 41.49
N VAL A 325 1.81 11.05 40.32
CA VAL A 325 2.38 10.78 38.98
C VAL A 325 3.45 11.84 38.67
N PRO A 326 4.67 11.48 38.23
CA PRO A 326 5.61 12.46 37.72
C PRO A 326 5.27 12.87 36.28
N SER A 327 4.94 14.16 36.15
CA SER A 327 4.90 14.93 34.91
C SER A 327 6.33 15.28 34.51
N SER A 328 6.82 14.74 33.39
CA SER A 328 8.04 15.20 32.74
C SER A 328 7.66 16.06 31.54
N THR A 329 7.89 17.35 31.68
CA THR A 329 7.75 18.40 30.66
C THR A 329 9.13 19.02 30.51
N GLU A 330 9.82 18.80 29.39
CA GLU A 330 11.06 19.48 28.96
C GLU A 330 11.41 18.89 27.57
N GLY A 331 11.71 19.63 26.50
CA GLY A 331 11.80 21.06 26.31
C GLY A 331 11.61 21.40 24.82
N ALA A 332 11.01 22.57 24.59
CA ALA A 332 10.92 23.21 23.29
C ALA A 332 12.17 24.08 23.08
N ALA A 333 12.85 23.90 21.95
CA ALA A 333 13.83 24.84 21.43
C ALA A 333 13.17 25.68 20.32
N PRO A 334 13.38 27.01 20.27
CA PRO A 334 12.80 27.86 19.23
C PRO A 334 13.84 28.33 18.20
N ILE A 335 13.34 28.59 16.98
CA ILE A 335 13.82 29.54 15.96
C ILE A 335 15.05 29.13 15.11
N GLU A 336 14.83 28.93 13.81
CA GLU A 336 15.37 29.83 12.77
C GLU A 336 14.54 29.75 11.48
N LEU A 337 13.85 30.85 11.17
CA LEU A 337 13.16 31.09 9.90
C LEU A 337 14.16 31.69 8.92
N ASN A 338 14.29 31.05 7.76
CA ASN A 338 15.12 31.50 6.65
C ASN A 338 14.20 32.03 5.54
N PRO A 339 14.16 33.34 5.23
CA PRO A 339 13.43 33.85 4.08
C PRO A 339 14.40 34.24 2.96
N GLY A 340 14.25 33.64 1.78
CA GLY A 340 15.03 34.09 0.62
C GLY A 340 14.75 33.35 -0.68
N ALA A 341 13.84 33.94 -1.48
CA ALA A 341 13.77 33.93 -2.95
C ALA A 341 13.63 32.56 -3.66
N SER A 342 12.93 32.40 -4.79
CA SER A 342 12.58 33.33 -5.84
C SER A 342 11.36 32.80 -6.59
N ALA A 343 10.44 33.71 -6.92
CA ALA A 343 9.34 33.46 -7.83
C ALA A 343 9.85 33.17 -9.25
N ALA A 344 9.29 32.12 -9.88
CA ALA A 344 9.35 31.91 -11.32
C ALA A 344 7.96 31.48 -11.81
N SER A 345 7.23 32.48 -12.31
CA SER A 345 6.38 32.46 -13.51
C SER A 345 5.73 31.12 -13.89
N ALA A 346 4.47 30.96 -13.50
CA ALA A 346 3.53 30.04 -14.12
C ALA A 346 3.08 30.62 -15.48
N SER A 347 3.61 30.08 -16.57
CA SER A 347 3.05 30.23 -17.91
C SER A 347 2.15 29.03 -18.21
N ASP A 348 0.85 29.26 -18.09
CA ASP A 348 -0.12 29.05 -19.17
C ASP A 348 0.19 27.92 -20.17
N PHE A 349 -0.38 26.74 -19.93
CA PHE A 349 -0.59 25.71 -20.95
C PHE A 349 -1.98 25.11 -20.75
N GLY A 350 -2.97 25.74 -21.39
CA GLY A 350 -4.27 25.15 -21.62
C GLY A 350 -4.16 24.02 -22.65
N LEU A 351 -4.26 22.77 -22.18
CA LEU A 351 -4.53 21.63 -23.05
C LEU A 351 -6.01 21.25 -22.89
N SER A 352 -6.81 21.68 -23.87
CA SER A 352 -8.16 21.21 -24.09
C SER A 352 -8.14 19.73 -24.48
N TYR A 353 -8.62 18.88 -23.59
CA TYR A 353 -8.88 17.46 -23.85
C TYR A 353 -10.26 17.36 -24.53
N ALA A 354 -10.27 17.23 -25.86
CA ALA A 354 -11.46 16.81 -26.59
C ALA A 354 -11.53 15.28 -26.52
N GLY A 355 -12.42 14.77 -25.66
CA GLY A 355 -12.77 13.36 -25.64
C GLY A 355 -13.78 13.08 -26.74
N ASP A 356 -13.32 12.47 -27.82
CA ASP A 356 -14.15 11.67 -28.72
C ASP A 356 -14.33 10.28 -28.10
N GLN A 357 -15.58 9.89 -27.85
CA GLN A 357 -15.95 8.49 -27.64
C GLN A 357 -16.54 7.93 -28.93
N PRO A 358 -16.18 6.70 -29.33
CA PRO A 358 -17.14 5.78 -29.94
C PRO A 358 -17.99 5.07 -28.88
#